data_AF-A0A4U3LZ22-F1
#
_entry.id   AF-A0A4U3LZ22-F1
#
_cell.length_a   1.000
_cell.length_b   1.000
_cell.length_c   1.000
_cell.angle_alpha   90.00
_cell.angle_beta   90.00
_cell.angle_gamma   90.00
#
_symmetry.space_group_name_H-M   'P 1'
#
loop_
_entity.id
_entity.type
_entity.pdbx_description
1 polymer ?
#
loop_
_entity_poly.entity_id
_entity_poly.type
_entity_poly.pdbx_seq_one_letter_code
_entity_poly.pdbx_strand_id
1 'polypeptide(L)'
;MNAVRSEWTKLWTVRSSWLNIVAAVLLTALLGVQYGFSLAYDNSHRAQAESQPVGEFGASVILIVQVVVAAFALLSVTSEYATGSIRSTLHWTPVRRNVVLAKAVVLAPVLFCYGLLLAAIASVTGGLAAGSWAEWDPSGLVADLLSVAFYATVAGLFAAGIAWVVRSTAGTLTAAFLLLLVVPLMLGQSSLRALVWIAALLPGGAGQNYLTGTTDPLSPTLSALVLLLWAVGGLALGSRVLTRRDA
;
A
#
# COMPACT_ATOMS: atom_id res chain seq x y z
N MET A 1 12.65 -24.00 -1.44
CA MET A 1 11.48 -24.09 -2.35
C MET A 1 10.17 -24.46 -1.64
N ASN A 2 10.15 -25.39 -0.69
CA ASN A 2 8.90 -25.84 -0.04
C ASN A 2 8.18 -24.75 0.78
N ALA A 3 8.92 -23.87 1.48
CA ALA A 3 8.32 -22.79 2.25
C ALA A 3 7.53 -21.78 1.39
N VAL A 4 8.10 -21.38 0.24
CA VAL A 4 7.45 -20.45 -0.70
C VAL A 4 6.14 -21.03 -1.25
N ARG A 5 6.14 -22.31 -1.61
CA ARG A 5 4.92 -23.00 -2.09
C ARG A 5 3.84 -23.08 -1.01
N SER A 6 4.22 -23.38 0.23
CA SER A 6 3.29 -23.43 1.36
C SER A 6 2.62 -22.08 1.62
N GLU A 7 3.41 -21.00 1.63
CA GLU A 7 2.90 -19.64 1.81
C GLU A 7 1.93 -19.23 0.71
N TRP A 8 2.23 -19.58 -0.55
CA TRP A 8 1.34 -19.31 -1.68
C TRP A 8 -0.02 -19.99 -1.50
N THR A 9 -0.05 -21.29 -1.20
CA THR A 9 -1.31 -22.01 -0.99
C THR A 9 -2.10 -21.43 0.18
N LYS A 10 -1.42 -21.02 1.26
CA LYS A 10 -2.06 -20.41 2.43
C LYS A 10 -2.78 -19.11 2.07
N LEU A 11 -2.13 -18.20 1.35
CA LEU A 11 -2.74 -16.92 0.98
C LEU A 11 -4.07 -17.08 0.23
N TRP A 12 -4.15 -18.05 -0.68
CA TRP A 12 -5.31 -18.26 -1.55
C TRP A 12 -6.43 -19.11 -0.93
N THR A 13 -6.14 -19.87 0.13
CA THR A 13 -7.12 -20.76 0.77
C THR A 13 -7.94 -20.08 1.86
N VAL A 14 -7.50 -18.93 2.39
CA VAL A 14 -8.24 -18.22 3.44
C VAL A 14 -9.36 -17.36 2.84
N ARG A 15 -10.61 -17.58 3.29
CA ARG A 15 -11.78 -16.79 2.87
C ARG A 15 -11.63 -15.29 3.13
N SER A 16 -10.94 -14.90 4.20
CA SER A 16 -10.71 -13.49 4.53
C SER A 16 -9.83 -12.77 3.50
N SER A 17 -8.92 -13.48 2.82
CA SER A 17 -8.14 -12.92 1.70
C SER A 17 -9.04 -12.48 0.56
N TRP A 18 -9.97 -13.36 0.16
CA TRP A 18 -10.93 -13.08 -0.91
C TRP A 18 -11.91 -11.98 -0.54
N LEU A 19 -12.43 -11.98 0.68
CA LEU A 19 -13.31 -10.92 1.16
C LEU A 19 -12.61 -9.56 1.17
N ASN A 20 -11.32 -9.51 1.56
CA ASN A 20 -10.53 -8.29 1.50
C ASN A 20 -10.36 -7.79 0.05
N ILE A 21 -9.98 -8.69 -0.88
CA ILE A 21 -9.82 -8.32 -2.29
C ILE A 21 -11.12 -7.78 -2.88
N VAL A 22 -12.25 -8.47 -2.65
CA VAL A 22 -13.56 -8.02 -3.14
C VAL A 22 -13.93 -6.67 -2.53
N ALA A 23 -13.77 -6.51 -1.22
CA ALA A 23 -14.06 -5.24 -0.54
C ALA A 23 -13.18 -4.09 -1.07
N ALA A 24 -11.89 -4.33 -1.31
CA ALA A 24 -10.99 -3.35 -1.87
C ALA A 24 -11.35 -2.98 -3.31
N VAL A 25 -11.68 -3.97 -4.14
CA VAL A 25 -12.13 -3.75 -5.53
C VAL A 25 -13.39 -2.89 -5.54
N LEU A 26 -14.39 -3.22 -4.73
CA LEU A 26 -15.63 -2.46 -4.65
C LEU A 26 -15.37 -1.04 -4.15
N LEU A 27 -14.62 -0.87 -3.06
CA LEU A 27 -14.27 0.45 -2.53
C LEU A 27 -13.48 1.29 -3.55
N THR A 28 -12.52 0.67 -4.24
CA THR A 28 -11.68 1.32 -5.26
C THR A 28 -12.51 1.77 -6.45
N ALA A 29 -13.42 0.92 -6.93
CA ALA A 29 -14.33 1.28 -8.01
C ALA A 29 -15.20 2.48 -7.62
N LEU A 30 -15.78 2.45 -6.41
CA LEU A 30 -16.64 3.51 -5.85
C LEU A 30 -15.89 4.83 -5.73
N LEU A 31 -14.68 4.81 -5.17
CA LEU A 31 -13.83 5.98 -5.05
C LEU A 31 -13.39 6.50 -6.42
N GLY A 32 -13.03 5.61 -7.36
CA GLY A 32 -12.69 6.02 -8.73
C GLY A 32 -13.85 6.77 -9.40
N VAL A 33 -15.07 6.22 -9.35
CA VAL A 33 -16.28 6.90 -9.83
C VAL A 33 -16.48 8.25 -9.14
N GLN A 34 -16.32 8.31 -7.81
CA GLN A 34 -16.44 9.54 -7.04
C GLN A 34 -15.42 10.60 -7.50
N TYR A 35 -14.15 10.25 -7.66
CA TYR A 35 -13.11 11.17 -8.13
C TYR A 35 -13.38 11.65 -9.55
N GLY A 36 -13.79 10.76 -10.46
CA GLY A 36 -14.12 11.14 -11.83
C GLY A 36 -15.30 12.10 -11.92
N PHE A 37 -16.38 11.85 -11.16
CA PHE A 37 -17.50 12.79 -11.07
C PHE A 37 -17.10 14.11 -10.41
N SER A 38 -16.23 14.08 -9.40
CA SER A 38 -15.72 15.30 -8.77
C SER A 38 -14.98 16.16 -9.78
N LEU A 39 -14.14 15.58 -10.64
CA LEU A 39 -13.43 16.31 -11.70
C LEU A 39 -14.41 16.91 -12.72
N ALA A 40 -15.36 16.11 -13.20
CA ALA A 40 -16.36 16.58 -14.16
C ALA A 40 -17.23 17.71 -13.60
N TYR A 41 -17.63 17.58 -12.32
CA TYR A 41 -18.38 18.61 -11.61
C TYR A 41 -17.57 19.89 -11.48
N ASP A 42 -16.33 19.80 -11.02
CA ASP A 42 -15.44 20.94 -10.87
C ASP A 42 -15.22 21.66 -12.21
N ASN A 43 -14.94 20.94 -13.29
CA ASN A 43 -14.71 21.53 -14.61
C ASN A 43 -15.94 22.21 -15.19
N SER A 44 -17.16 21.77 -14.84
CA SER A 44 -18.38 22.47 -15.23
C SER A 44 -18.61 23.82 -14.51
N HIS A 45 -17.90 24.07 -13.40
CA HIS A 45 -18.02 25.28 -12.59
C HIS A 45 -16.74 26.13 -12.55
N ARG A 46 -15.66 25.70 -13.19
CA ARG A 46 -14.38 26.42 -13.25
C ARG A 46 -14.29 27.29 -14.51
N ALA A 47 -13.61 28.42 -14.40
CA ALA A 47 -13.34 29.32 -15.52
C ALA A 47 -12.38 28.71 -16.55
N GLN A 48 -11.51 27.79 -16.10
CA GLN A 48 -10.61 27.00 -16.94
C GLN A 48 -10.78 25.55 -16.54
N ALA A 49 -11.19 24.73 -17.50
CA ALA A 49 -11.31 23.29 -17.31
C ALA A 49 -9.97 22.62 -17.60
N GLU A 50 -9.59 21.68 -16.75
CA GLU A 50 -8.34 20.93 -16.89
C GLU A 50 -8.68 19.44 -17.02
N SER A 51 -8.11 18.81 -18.04
CA SER A 51 -8.18 17.36 -18.17
C SER A 51 -7.11 16.72 -17.30
N GLN A 52 -7.39 15.53 -16.79
CA GLN A 52 -6.44 14.77 -15.98
C GLN A 52 -6.07 13.45 -16.67
N PRO A 53 -4.78 13.04 -16.63
CA PRO A 53 -4.37 11.71 -17.01
C PRO A 53 -5.14 10.66 -16.21
N VAL A 54 -5.64 9.64 -16.91
CA VAL A 54 -6.51 8.61 -16.29
C VAL A 54 -5.79 7.84 -15.17
N GLY A 55 -4.47 7.72 -15.23
CA GLY A 55 -3.67 7.07 -14.18
C GLY A 55 -3.65 7.81 -12.84
N GLU A 56 -3.88 9.13 -12.83
CA GLU A 56 -3.94 9.93 -11.60
C GLU A 56 -5.12 9.55 -10.69
N PHE A 57 -6.22 9.05 -11.25
CA PHE A 57 -7.32 8.50 -10.46
C PHE A 57 -6.85 7.27 -9.67
N GLY A 58 -6.03 6.41 -10.28
CA GLY A 58 -5.40 5.27 -9.62
C GLY A 58 -4.50 5.71 -8.45
N ALA A 59 -3.66 6.71 -8.67
CA ALA A 59 -2.78 7.31 -7.67
C ALA A 59 -3.56 7.93 -6.49
N SER A 60 -4.64 8.64 -6.78
CA SER A 60 -5.47 9.29 -5.76
C SER A 60 -6.23 8.26 -4.91
N VAL A 61 -6.81 7.25 -5.55
CA VAL A 61 -7.59 6.22 -4.85
C VAL A 61 -6.70 5.34 -3.98
N ILE A 62 -5.49 4.97 -4.44
CA ILE A 62 -4.61 4.10 -3.64
C ILE A 62 -4.16 4.77 -2.34
N LEU A 63 -4.04 6.11 -2.29
CA LEU A 63 -3.68 6.83 -1.06
C LEU A 63 -4.74 6.67 0.04
N ILE A 64 -5.98 6.35 -0.31
CA ILE A 64 -7.03 5.99 0.65
C ILE A 64 -7.06 4.48 0.87
N VAL A 65 -7.04 3.69 -0.22
CA VAL A 65 -7.23 2.23 -0.18
C VAL A 65 -6.02 1.46 0.35
N GLN A 66 -4.84 2.09 0.43
CA GLN A 66 -3.61 1.51 0.97
C GLN A 66 -3.76 0.86 2.36
N VAL A 67 -4.71 1.32 3.19
CA VAL A 67 -4.98 0.73 4.52
C VAL A 67 -5.59 -0.66 4.37
N VAL A 68 -6.43 -0.88 3.35
CA VAL A 68 -7.01 -2.18 3.01
C VAL A 68 -5.94 -3.12 2.47
N VAL A 69 -5.02 -2.61 1.65
CA VAL A 69 -3.83 -3.34 1.17
C VAL A 69 -2.90 -3.71 2.35
N ALA A 70 -2.67 -2.77 3.27
CA ALA A 70 -1.92 -3.02 4.49
C ALA A 70 -2.60 -4.07 5.37
N ALA A 71 -3.94 -4.07 5.46
CA ALA A 71 -4.71 -5.07 6.18
C ALA A 71 -4.55 -6.47 5.55
N PHE A 72 -4.55 -6.57 4.22
CA PHE A 72 -4.25 -7.81 3.52
C PHE A 72 -2.83 -8.32 3.86
N ALA A 73 -1.85 -7.43 3.76
CA ALA A 73 -0.45 -7.76 4.01
C ALA A 73 -0.19 -8.18 5.47
N LEU A 74 -0.73 -7.45 6.45
CA LEU A 74 -0.54 -7.79 7.86
C LEU A 74 -1.24 -9.10 8.25
N LEU A 75 -2.41 -9.42 7.66
CA LEU A 75 -3.13 -10.65 7.98
C LEU A 75 -2.35 -11.89 7.59
N SER A 76 -1.48 -11.82 6.58
CA SER A 76 -0.58 -12.91 6.22
C SER A 76 0.39 -13.30 7.35
N VAL A 77 0.63 -12.38 8.30
CA VAL A 77 1.49 -12.58 9.48
C VAL A 77 0.63 -12.78 10.73
N THR A 78 -0.30 -11.87 11.01
CA THR A 78 -1.04 -11.87 12.28
C THR A 78 -2.01 -13.04 12.42
N SER A 79 -2.50 -13.61 11.31
CA SER A 79 -3.35 -14.81 11.35
C SER A 79 -2.61 -16.04 11.92
N GLU A 80 -1.29 -16.11 11.78
CA GLU A 80 -0.48 -17.20 12.34
C GLU A 80 -0.30 -17.07 13.85
N TYR A 81 -0.22 -15.83 14.33
CA TYR A 81 -0.22 -15.52 15.75
C TYR A 81 -1.60 -15.80 16.38
N ALA A 82 -2.69 -15.42 15.70
CA ALA A 82 -4.05 -15.65 16.19
C ALA A 82 -4.41 -17.15 16.29
N THR A 83 -3.94 -17.96 15.34
CA THR A 83 -4.21 -19.41 15.31
C THR A 83 -3.16 -20.24 16.05
N GLY A 84 -2.07 -19.64 16.53
CA GLY A 84 -0.95 -20.35 17.15
C GLY A 84 -0.07 -21.16 16.18
N SER A 85 -0.39 -21.17 14.88
CA SER A 85 0.35 -21.91 13.83
C SER A 85 1.77 -21.39 13.58
N ILE A 86 2.12 -20.22 14.13
CA ILE A 86 3.49 -19.71 14.09
C ILE A 86 4.48 -20.67 14.78
N ARG A 87 4.07 -21.36 15.86
CA ARG A 87 4.95 -22.29 16.60
C ARG A 87 5.36 -23.49 15.77
N SER A 88 4.42 -24.08 15.04
CA SER A 88 4.71 -25.22 14.14
C SER A 88 5.61 -24.78 12.98
N THR A 89 5.36 -23.61 12.41
CA THR A 89 6.18 -23.04 11.32
C THR A 89 7.64 -22.88 11.74
N LEU A 90 7.89 -22.34 12.94
CA LEU A 90 9.23 -22.15 13.48
C LEU A 90 9.92 -23.47 13.88
N HIS A 91 9.16 -24.51 14.24
CA HIS A 91 9.72 -25.83 14.55
C HIS A 91 10.28 -26.52 13.30
N TRP A 92 9.66 -26.30 12.15
CA TRP A 92 10.05 -26.92 10.87
C TRP A 92 11.09 -26.11 10.09
N THR A 93 11.32 -24.84 10.46
CA THR A 93 12.30 -23.96 9.79
C THR A 93 13.35 -23.44 10.78
N PRO A 94 14.54 -24.08 10.86
CA PRO A 94 15.52 -23.76 11.91
C PRO A 94 16.07 -22.33 11.82
N VAL A 95 16.07 -21.72 10.63
CA VAL A 95 16.52 -20.34 10.42
C VAL A 95 15.32 -19.40 10.35
N ARG A 96 14.93 -18.81 11.48
CA ARG A 96 13.72 -17.96 11.61
C ARG A 96 13.70 -16.75 10.65
N ARG A 97 14.87 -16.23 10.27
CA ARG A 97 14.98 -15.13 9.29
C ARG A 97 14.48 -15.53 7.90
N ASN A 98 14.62 -16.80 7.54
CA ASN A 98 14.18 -17.31 6.24
C ASN A 98 12.65 -17.31 6.13
N VAL A 99 11.92 -17.35 7.24
CA VAL A 99 10.45 -17.25 7.25
C VAL A 99 10.01 -15.85 6.83
N VAL A 100 10.61 -14.81 7.42
CA VAL A 100 10.31 -13.41 7.07
C VAL A 100 10.66 -13.13 5.61
N LEU A 101 11.83 -13.59 5.14
CA LEU A 101 12.24 -13.43 3.75
C LEU A 101 11.33 -14.20 2.78
N ALA A 102 10.98 -15.46 3.10
CA ALA A 102 10.09 -16.26 2.27
C ALA A 102 8.71 -15.61 2.13
N LYS A 103 8.11 -15.13 3.23
CA LYS A 103 6.84 -14.40 3.18
C LYS A 103 6.96 -13.09 2.41
N ALA A 104 8.04 -12.32 2.59
CA ALA A 104 8.25 -11.10 1.83
C ALA A 104 8.34 -11.37 0.32
N VAL A 105 9.07 -12.42 -0.09
CA VAL A 105 9.21 -12.83 -1.49
C VAL A 105 7.89 -13.31 -2.10
N VAL A 106 7.01 -13.95 -1.32
CA VAL A 106 5.69 -14.38 -1.78
C VAL A 106 4.70 -13.21 -1.81
N LEU A 107 4.73 -12.34 -0.80
CA LEU A 107 3.82 -11.20 -0.70
C LEU A 107 4.13 -10.12 -1.73
N ALA A 108 5.41 -9.87 -2.03
CA ALA A 108 5.79 -8.82 -2.98
C ALA A 108 5.06 -8.92 -4.35
N PRO A 109 5.10 -10.06 -5.08
CA PRO A 109 4.39 -10.18 -6.36
C PRO A 109 2.87 -10.16 -6.18
N VAL A 110 2.34 -10.70 -5.08
CA VAL A 110 0.89 -10.67 -4.80
C VAL A 110 0.42 -9.23 -4.59
N LEU A 111 1.13 -8.46 -3.78
CA LEU A 111 0.83 -7.05 -3.51
C LEU A 111 1.04 -6.19 -4.76
N PHE A 112 2.02 -6.52 -5.60
CA PHE A 112 2.23 -5.84 -6.87
C PHE A 112 1.06 -6.05 -7.81
N CYS A 113 0.64 -7.30 -8.05
CA CYS A 113 -0.53 -7.61 -8.85
C CYS A 113 -1.81 -7.02 -8.26
N TYR A 114 -1.93 -7.01 -6.93
CA TYR A 114 -3.07 -6.43 -6.23
C TYR A 114 -3.13 -4.92 -6.42
N GLY A 115 -2.01 -4.21 -6.22
CA GLY A 115 -1.89 -2.78 -6.47
C GLY A 115 -2.18 -2.44 -7.93
N LEU A 116 -1.66 -3.22 -8.88
CA LEU A 116 -1.92 -3.05 -10.31
C LEU A 116 -3.41 -3.20 -10.63
N LEU A 117 -4.07 -4.21 -10.05
CA LEU A 117 -5.50 -4.43 -10.20
C LEU A 117 -6.31 -3.23 -9.68
N LEU A 118 -6.00 -2.76 -8.46
CA LEU A 118 -6.71 -1.62 -7.87
C LEU A 118 -6.45 -0.34 -8.66
N ALA A 119 -5.22 -0.10 -9.08
CA ALA A 119 -4.86 1.04 -9.92
C ALA A 119 -5.64 1.03 -11.23
N ALA A 120 -5.72 -0.11 -11.91
CA ALA A 120 -6.44 -0.26 -13.17
C ALA A 120 -7.95 -0.02 -12.99
N ILE A 121 -8.53 -0.57 -11.93
CA ILE A 121 -9.95 -0.39 -11.62
C ILE A 121 -10.25 1.09 -11.37
N ALA A 122 -9.50 1.75 -10.48
CA ALA A 122 -9.69 3.16 -10.18
C ALA A 122 -9.48 4.07 -11.40
N SER A 123 -8.46 3.77 -12.20
CA SER A 123 -8.17 4.48 -13.45
C SER A 123 -9.34 4.35 -14.43
N VAL A 124 -9.83 3.14 -14.67
CA VAL A 124 -10.95 2.91 -15.58
C VAL A 124 -12.24 3.53 -15.05
N THR A 125 -12.62 3.29 -13.79
CA THR A 125 -13.87 3.82 -13.26
C THR A 125 -13.86 5.34 -13.13
N GLY A 126 -12.73 5.92 -12.75
CA GLY A 126 -12.54 7.38 -12.69
C GLY A 126 -12.53 8.02 -14.07
N GLY A 127 -11.78 7.46 -15.02
CA GLY A 127 -11.73 7.96 -16.39
C GLY A 127 -13.10 7.91 -17.08
N LEU A 128 -13.85 6.83 -16.89
CA LEU A 128 -15.22 6.72 -17.42
C LEU A 128 -16.18 7.73 -16.78
N ALA A 129 -16.07 7.98 -15.48
CA ALA A 129 -16.92 8.95 -14.77
C ALA A 129 -16.54 10.41 -15.09
N ALA A 130 -15.26 10.70 -15.35
CA ALA A 130 -14.77 12.00 -15.77
C ALA A 130 -15.15 12.35 -17.22
N GLY A 131 -15.43 11.35 -18.07
CA GLY A 131 -15.91 11.54 -19.44
C GLY A 131 -14.87 12.24 -20.32
N SER A 132 -15.23 13.40 -20.91
CA SER A 132 -14.35 14.15 -21.81
C SER A 132 -13.13 14.79 -21.12
N TRP A 133 -13.13 14.83 -19.78
CA TRP A 133 -12.04 15.40 -18.98
C TRP A 133 -10.96 14.38 -18.63
N ALA A 134 -11.09 13.14 -19.11
CA ALA A 134 -10.14 12.07 -18.89
C ALA A 134 -9.20 11.93 -20.09
N GLU A 135 -7.89 12.07 -19.85
CA GLU A 135 -6.86 11.88 -20.87
C GLU A 135 -6.36 10.43 -20.89
N TRP A 136 -6.64 9.76 -22.01
CA TRP A 136 -6.23 8.38 -22.25
C TRP A 136 -4.93 8.35 -23.05
N ASP A 137 -3.81 8.52 -22.34
CA ASP A 137 -2.49 8.18 -22.88
C ASP A 137 -2.06 6.79 -22.38
N PRO A 138 -1.93 5.77 -23.27
CA PRO A 138 -1.49 4.44 -22.87
C PRO A 138 -0.12 4.43 -22.19
N SER A 139 0.80 5.32 -22.59
CA SER A 139 2.17 5.30 -22.07
C SER A 139 2.25 5.85 -20.65
N GLY A 140 1.62 7.01 -20.40
CA GLY A 140 1.43 7.56 -19.06
C GLY A 140 0.63 6.63 -18.15
N LEU A 141 -0.46 6.06 -18.64
CA LEU A 141 -1.28 5.12 -17.87
C LEU A 141 -0.45 3.93 -17.36
N VAL A 142 0.36 3.30 -18.22
CA VAL A 142 1.21 2.17 -17.78
C VAL A 142 2.21 2.62 -16.71
N ALA A 143 2.83 3.79 -16.86
CA ALA A 143 3.76 4.32 -15.87
C ALA A 143 3.09 4.58 -14.51
N ASP A 144 1.89 5.13 -14.51
CA ASP A 144 1.11 5.40 -13.29
C ASP A 144 0.66 4.11 -12.61
N LEU A 145 0.15 3.14 -13.39
CA LEU A 145 -0.24 1.82 -12.88
C LEU A 145 0.93 1.09 -12.22
N LEU A 146 2.11 1.14 -12.84
CA LEU A 146 3.34 0.55 -12.27
C LEU A 146 3.78 1.27 -11.00
N SER A 147 3.66 2.61 -10.97
CA SER A 147 3.99 3.41 -9.79
C SER A 147 3.07 3.11 -8.61
N VAL A 148 1.76 3.01 -8.86
CA VAL A 148 0.78 2.60 -7.84
C VAL A 148 1.03 1.17 -7.36
N ALA A 149 1.32 0.23 -8.26
CA ALA A 149 1.63 -1.15 -7.91
C ALA A 149 2.91 -1.24 -7.05
N PHE A 150 3.95 -0.49 -7.41
CA PHE A 150 5.17 -0.37 -6.61
C PHE A 150 4.87 0.18 -5.21
N TYR A 151 4.14 1.30 -5.11
CA TYR A 151 3.77 1.90 -3.84
C TYR A 151 3.00 0.92 -2.94
N ALA A 152 1.94 0.29 -3.47
CA ALA A 152 1.12 -0.67 -2.75
C ALA A 152 1.94 -1.87 -2.23
N THR A 153 2.92 -2.32 -3.03
CA THR A 153 3.85 -3.38 -2.64
C THR A 153 4.70 -2.96 -1.44
N VAL A 154 5.33 -1.79 -1.52
CA VAL A 154 6.25 -1.31 -0.49
C VAL A 154 5.49 -0.99 0.80
N ALA A 155 4.33 -0.33 0.71
CA ALA A 155 3.45 -0.04 1.84
C ALA A 155 2.93 -1.33 2.51
N GLY A 156 2.52 -2.33 1.72
CA GLY A 156 2.10 -3.63 2.23
C GLY A 156 3.23 -4.40 2.92
N LEU A 157 4.43 -4.43 2.33
CA LEU A 157 5.61 -5.04 2.96
C LEU A 157 6.00 -4.34 4.27
N PHE A 158 5.89 -3.01 4.31
CA PHE A 158 6.07 -2.24 5.54
C PHE A 158 5.07 -2.66 6.63
N ALA A 159 3.77 -2.76 6.29
CA ALA A 159 2.74 -3.22 7.21
C ALA A 159 2.98 -4.65 7.70
N ALA A 160 3.40 -5.56 6.82
CA ALA A 160 3.81 -6.91 7.19
C ALA A 160 5.05 -6.92 8.12
N GLY A 161 6.00 -6.00 7.91
CA GLY A 161 7.14 -5.79 8.80
C GLY A 161 6.73 -5.38 10.22
N ILE A 162 5.81 -4.42 10.33
CA ILE A 162 5.24 -4.01 11.62
C ILE A 162 4.51 -5.19 12.29
N ALA A 163 3.81 -6.02 11.51
CA ALA A 163 3.06 -7.17 12.03
C ALA A 163 3.95 -8.13 12.84
N TRP A 164 5.19 -8.35 12.41
CA TRP A 164 6.17 -9.16 13.12
C TRP A 164 6.60 -8.56 14.47
N VAL A 165 6.62 -7.24 14.56
CA VAL A 165 7.00 -6.51 15.78
C VAL A 165 5.86 -6.50 16.78
N VAL A 166 4.64 -6.16 16.33
CA VAL A 166 3.47 -5.95 17.18
C VAL A 166 2.77 -7.26 17.54
N ARG A 167 2.77 -8.25 16.64
CA ARG A 167 2.15 -9.58 16.82
C ARG A 167 0.64 -9.55 17.14
N SER A 168 -0.05 -8.46 16.79
CA SER A 168 -1.50 -8.29 16.96
C SER A 168 -2.10 -7.60 15.73
N THR A 169 -3.23 -8.10 15.23
CA THR A 169 -3.95 -7.52 14.09
C THR A 169 -4.36 -6.08 14.38
N ALA A 170 -5.01 -5.84 15.52
CA ALA A 170 -5.49 -4.51 15.88
C ALA A 170 -4.34 -3.50 16.01
N GLY A 171 -3.30 -3.85 16.78
CA GLY A 171 -2.16 -2.95 16.97
C GLY A 171 -1.38 -2.67 15.68
N THR A 172 -1.24 -3.66 14.80
CA THR A 172 -0.56 -3.49 13.51
C THR A 172 -1.37 -2.58 12.59
N LEU A 173 -2.68 -2.79 12.51
CA LEU A 173 -3.55 -1.98 11.68
C LEU A 173 -3.58 -0.53 12.17
N THR A 174 -3.66 -0.30 13.49
CA THR A 174 -3.58 1.04 14.08
C THR A 174 -2.25 1.73 13.74
N ALA A 175 -1.12 1.03 13.88
CA ALA A 175 0.19 1.60 13.56
C ALA A 175 0.33 1.92 12.05
N ALA A 176 -0.09 1.01 11.18
CA ALA A 176 -0.09 1.23 9.74
C ALA A 176 -0.99 2.42 9.37
N PHE A 177 -2.21 2.49 9.92
CA PHE A 177 -3.14 3.60 9.67
C PHE A 177 -2.57 4.96 10.09
N LEU A 178 -1.94 5.03 11.26
CA LEU A 178 -1.31 6.26 11.74
C LEU A 178 -0.14 6.70 10.86
N LEU A 179 0.76 5.78 10.51
CA LEU A 179 1.99 6.10 9.79
C LEU A 179 1.79 6.31 8.28
N LEU A 180 0.79 5.66 7.69
CA LEU A 180 0.50 5.75 6.26
C LEU A 180 -0.51 6.84 5.92
N LEU A 181 -1.38 7.22 6.85
CA LEU A 181 -2.50 8.12 6.53
C LEU A 181 -2.60 9.29 7.50
N VAL A 182 -2.86 9.03 8.79
CA VAL A 182 -3.26 10.10 9.73
C VAL A 182 -2.13 11.08 10.02
N VAL A 183 -0.97 10.58 10.43
CA VAL A 183 0.15 11.45 10.85
C VAL A 183 0.71 12.26 9.68
N PRO A 184 1.00 11.67 8.50
CA PRO A 184 1.47 12.44 7.35
C PRO A 184 0.45 13.51 6.92
N LEU A 185 -0.84 13.18 6.90
CA LEU A 185 -1.88 14.13 6.50
C LEU A 185 -1.98 15.31 7.47
N MET A 186 -1.96 15.05 8.79
CA MET A 186 -2.00 16.13 9.80
C MET A 186 -0.76 17.01 9.76
N LEU A 187 0.43 16.41 9.62
CA LEU A 187 1.70 17.15 9.59
C LEU A 187 1.93 17.90 8.27
N GLY A 188 1.49 17.32 7.15
CA GLY A 188 1.64 17.90 5.81
C GLY A 188 0.77 19.14 5.57
N GLN A 189 -0.32 19.29 6.31
CA GLN A 189 -1.19 20.48 6.26
C GLN A 189 -0.71 21.62 7.18
N SER A 190 0.42 21.44 7.87
CA SER A 190 0.96 22.47 8.77
C SER A 190 1.66 23.60 8.01
N SER A 191 1.60 24.81 8.55
CA SER A 191 2.41 25.95 8.09
C SER A 191 3.89 25.85 8.50
N LEU A 192 4.22 24.96 9.44
CA LEU A 192 5.59 24.75 9.90
C LEU A 192 6.35 23.84 8.94
N ARG A 193 7.37 24.39 8.26
CA ARG A 193 8.17 23.63 7.27
C ARG A 193 8.82 22.37 7.85
N ALA A 194 9.22 22.39 9.12
CA ALA A 194 9.78 21.21 9.78
C ALA A 194 8.77 20.04 9.85
N LEU A 195 7.48 20.32 10.10
CA LEU A 195 6.44 19.29 10.16
C LEU A 195 6.14 18.72 8.76
N VAL A 196 6.14 19.56 7.73
CA VAL A 196 5.98 19.14 6.33
C VAL A 196 7.13 18.22 5.90
N TRP A 197 8.37 18.52 6.29
CA TRP A 197 9.51 17.64 6.06
C TRP A 197 9.39 16.29 6.78
N ILE A 198 8.94 16.29 8.04
CA ILE A 198 8.68 15.05 8.79
C ILE A 198 7.59 14.24 8.08
N ALA A 199 6.51 14.88 7.64
CA ALA A 199 5.44 14.23 6.90
C ALA A 199 5.95 13.54 5.63
N ALA A 200 6.79 14.23 4.85
CA ALA A 200 7.37 13.70 3.63
C ALA A 200 8.35 12.54 3.85
N LEU A 201 8.95 12.44 5.03
CA LEU A 201 9.83 11.32 5.42
C LEU A 201 9.05 10.13 5.99
N LEU A 202 7.79 10.30 6.37
CA LEU A 202 6.91 9.20 6.77
C LEU A 202 6.46 8.40 5.55
N PRO A 203 6.16 7.08 5.69
CA PRO A 203 5.85 6.23 4.56
C PRO A 203 4.60 6.70 3.80
N GLY A 204 3.60 7.25 4.48
CA GLY A 204 2.42 7.82 3.81
C GLY A 204 2.72 9.08 2.99
N GLY A 205 3.50 10.02 3.53
CA GLY A 205 3.83 11.26 2.83
C GLY A 205 4.84 11.04 1.71
N ALA A 206 5.82 10.16 1.90
CA ALA A 206 6.69 9.70 0.81
C ALA A 206 5.88 9.01 -0.30
N GLY A 207 4.87 8.22 0.08
CA GLY A 207 3.90 7.63 -0.85
C GLY A 207 3.18 8.66 -1.70
N GLN A 208 2.62 9.67 -1.05
CA GLN A 208 1.94 10.77 -1.72
C GLN A 208 2.88 11.50 -2.68
N ASN A 209 4.05 11.96 -2.23
CA ASN A 209 5.00 12.68 -3.09
C ASN A 209 5.51 11.84 -4.27
N TYR A 210 5.69 10.53 -4.06
CA TYR A 210 6.06 9.61 -5.14
C TYR A 210 4.96 9.50 -6.21
N LEU A 211 3.70 9.35 -5.79
CA LEU A 211 2.58 9.14 -6.70
C LEU A 211 2.08 10.41 -7.38
N THR A 212 2.15 11.57 -6.72
CA THR A 212 1.71 12.85 -7.29
C THR A 212 2.80 13.59 -8.05
N GLY A 213 4.03 13.06 -8.08
CA GLY A 213 5.15 13.70 -8.76
C GLY A 213 5.65 14.99 -8.08
N THR A 214 5.19 15.29 -6.85
CA THR A 214 5.52 16.54 -6.16
C THR A 214 7.01 16.62 -5.82
N THR A 215 7.64 17.77 -6.04
CA THR A 215 9.08 17.98 -5.80
C THR A 215 9.42 18.69 -4.49
N ASP A 216 8.49 19.43 -3.88
CA ASP A 216 8.66 20.11 -2.58
C ASP A 216 7.75 19.42 -1.53
N PRO A 217 8.29 18.98 -0.38
CA PRO A 217 9.67 19.09 0.08
C PRO A 217 10.63 18.02 -0.47
N LEU A 218 10.11 16.89 -0.96
CA LEU A 218 10.92 15.73 -1.32
C LEU A 218 10.60 15.26 -2.73
N SER A 219 11.61 15.17 -3.60
CA SER A 219 11.45 14.70 -4.97
C SER A 219 10.93 13.25 -5.04
N PRO A 220 10.19 12.86 -6.10
CA PRO A 220 9.62 11.52 -6.22
C PRO A 220 10.65 10.39 -6.13
N THR A 221 11.85 10.56 -6.71
CA THR A 221 12.93 9.56 -6.66
C THR A 221 13.44 9.33 -5.23
N LEU A 222 13.66 10.40 -4.47
CA LEU A 222 14.02 10.31 -3.05
C LEU A 222 12.88 9.71 -2.22
N SER A 223 11.63 10.07 -2.53
CA SER A 223 10.45 9.48 -1.88
C SER A 223 10.39 7.95 -2.09
N ALA A 224 10.69 7.46 -3.28
CA ALA A 224 10.81 6.02 -3.55
C ALA A 224 11.88 5.33 -2.69
N LEU A 225 13.04 5.98 -2.51
CA LEU A 225 14.10 5.47 -1.64
C LEU A 225 13.67 5.44 -0.17
N VAL A 226 12.99 6.49 0.31
CA VAL A 226 12.44 6.56 1.67
C VAL A 226 11.44 5.43 1.91
N LEU A 227 10.54 5.18 0.96
CA LEU A 227 9.58 4.07 1.02
C LEU A 227 10.29 2.72 1.14
N LEU A 228 11.30 2.47 0.30
CA LEU A 228 12.09 1.24 0.35
C LEU A 228 12.83 1.10 1.70
N LEU A 229 13.39 2.18 2.23
CA LEU A 229 14.03 2.19 3.55
C LEU A 229 13.05 1.82 4.66
N TRP A 230 11.81 2.32 4.62
CA TRP A 230 10.77 1.96 5.58
C TRP A 230 10.38 0.48 5.48
N ALA A 231 10.17 -0.05 4.28
CA ALA A 231 9.83 -1.46 4.10
C ALA A 231 10.96 -2.39 4.53
N VAL A 232 12.21 -2.12 4.10
CA VAL A 232 13.39 -2.88 4.49
C VAL A 232 13.63 -2.76 6.00
N GLY A 233 13.53 -1.55 6.56
CA GLY A 233 13.66 -1.29 7.98
C GLY A 233 12.62 -2.03 8.81
N GLY A 234 11.35 -2.00 8.40
CA GLY A 234 10.25 -2.72 9.03
C GLY A 234 10.46 -4.23 9.03
N LEU A 235 10.82 -4.81 7.87
CA LEU A 235 11.12 -6.24 7.76
C LEU A 235 12.37 -6.64 8.56
N ALA A 236 13.42 -5.82 8.57
CA ALA A 236 14.63 -6.07 9.33
C ALA A 236 14.37 -6.01 10.85
N LEU A 237 13.60 -5.02 11.32
CA LEU A 237 13.17 -4.92 12.71
C LEU A 237 12.29 -6.11 13.10
N GLY A 238 11.30 -6.46 12.29
CA GLY A 238 10.47 -7.65 12.49
C GLY A 238 11.28 -8.94 12.57
N SER A 239 12.25 -9.11 11.66
CA SER A 239 13.17 -10.25 11.64
C SER A 239 14.02 -10.31 12.91
N ARG A 240 14.58 -9.18 13.35
CA ARG A 240 15.37 -9.10 14.60
C ARG A 240 14.51 -9.46 15.81
N VAL A 241 13.29 -8.93 15.91
CA VAL A 241 12.36 -9.23 17.00
C VAL A 241 12.01 -10.72 17.03
N LEU A 242 11.77 -11.34 15.88
CA LEU A 242 11.50 -12.79 15.79
C LEU A 242 12.69 -13.66 16.23
N THR A 243 13.92 -13.21 15.98
CA THR A 243 15.14 -13.94 16.39
C THR A 243 15.51 -13.74 17.86
N ARG A 244 15.22 -12.57 18.46
CA ARG A 244 15.66 -12.23 19.82
C ARG A 244 14.62 -12.52 20.89
N ARG A 245 13.34 -12.36 20.57
CA ARG A 245 12.26 -12.69 21.50
C ARG A 245 11.83 -14.12 21.22
N ASP A 246 12.51 -15.05 21.87
CA ASP A 246 12.05 -16.43 21.97
C ASP A 246 10.61 -16.48 22.51
N ALA A 247 9.89 -17.47 22.00
CA ALA A 247 8.55 -17.84 22.43
C ALA A 247 8.64 -18.81 23.61
#